data_AF-A0A838QDB9-F1
#
_entry.id   AF-A0A838QDB9-F1
#
_cell.length_a   1.000
_cell.length_b   1.000
_cell.length_c   1.000
_cell.angle_alpha   90.00
_cell.angle_beta   90.00
_cell.angle_gamma   90.00
#
_symmetry.space_group_name_H-M   'P 1'
#
loop_
_entity.id
_entity.type
_entity.pdbx_description
1 polymer ?
#
loop_
_entity_poly.entity_id
_entity_poly.type
_entity_poly.pdbx_seq_one_letter_code
_entity_poly.pdbx_strand_id
1 'polypeptide(L)'
;SIGKGFPLARALGDKRLAMADPGAVPAGRYGRAALVSLGVWNAVAPKVVHAENVRAALALVARGEAAAGIVYATDARATRGVRVVGVFPSGTHPPITYPVALLQTATSADAEPFRRFLISREGKAIFARYGFAAR
;
A
#
# COMPACT_ATOMS: atom_id res chain seq x y z
N SER A 1 11.75 -14.66 -5.90
CA SER A 1 10.68 -13.78 -6.46
C SER A 1 9.41 -13.93 -5.64
N ILE A 2 8.49 -12.97 -5.70
CA ILE A 2 7.17 -13.08 -5.05
C ILE A 2 6.26 -13.92 -5.94
N GLY A 3 5.76 -15.04 -5.41
CA GLY A 3 4.94 -16.02 -6.13
C GLY A 3 4.24 -16.97 -5.17
N LYS A 4 3.46 -17.92 -5.69
CA LYS A 4 2.72 -18.88 -4.84
C LYS A 4 3.68 -19.62 -3.91
N GLY A 5 3.33 -19.71 -2.63
CA GLY A 5 4.10 -20.43 -1.61
C GLY A 5 5.49 -19.85 -1.30
N PHE A 6 5.79 -18.61 -1.70
CA PHE A 6 7.11 -18.04 -1.45
C PHE A 6 7.43 -18.01 0.06
N PRO A 7 8.69 -18.26 0.47
CA PRO A 7 9.02 -18.55 1.85
C PRO A 7 9.15 -17.29 2.73
N LEU A 8 8.14 -16.42 2.75
CA LEU A 8 8.16 -15.14 3.47
C LEU A 8 8.39 -15.32 4.97
N ALA A 9 7.68 -16.26 5.60
CA ALA A 9 7.85 -16.53 7.03
C ALA A 9 9.29 -16.94 7.38
N ARG A 10 9.93 -17.73 6.51
CA ARG A 10 11.34 -18.11 6.65
C ARG A 10 12.27 -16.91 6.42
N ALA A 11 11.98 -16.08 5.42
CA ALA A 11 12.77 -14.89 5.12
C ALA A 11 12.72 -13.84 6.25
N LEU A 12 11.61 -13.79 7.01
CA LEU A 12 11.48 -12.92 8.19
C LEU A 12 12.27 -13.44 9.40
N GLY A 13 12.55 -14.75 9.48
CA GLY A 13 13.10 -15.36 10.70
C GLY A 13 12.21 -15.03 11.90
N ASP A 14 12.79 -14.57 13.00
CA ASP A 14 12.05 -14.16 14.21
C ASP A 14 11.54 -12.72 14.17
N LYS A 15 11.87 -11.98 13.11
CA LYS A 15 11.49 -10.58 12.98
C LYS A 15 10.03 -10.43 12.50
N ARG A 16 9.52 -9.22 12.69
CA ARG A 16 8.15 -8.84 12.36
C ARG A 16 7.99 -8.39 10.90
N LEU A 17 6.77 -8.53 10.39
CA LEU A 17 6.30 -7.95 9.13
C LEU A 17 5.40 -6.75 9.44
N ALA A 18 5.80 -5.54 9.07
CA ALA A 18 4.95 -4.37 9.25
C ALA A 18 3.86 -4.32 8.18
N MET A 19 2.61 -4.11 8.59
CA MET A 19 1.50 -3.93 7.67
C MET A 19 0.50 -2.97 8.30
N ALA A 20 -0.12 -2.10 7.51
CA ALA A 20 -1.31 -1.40 8.00
C ALA A 20 -2.38 -2.41 8.43
N ASP A 21 -3.24 -2.07 9.38
CA ASP A 21 -4.26 -2.98 9.90
C ASP A 21 -5.13 -3.55 8.76
N PRO A 22 -5.15 -4.88 8.52
CA PRO A 22 -5.93 -5.51 7.47
C PRO A 22 -7.44 -5.54 7.75
N GLY A 23 -7.87 -5.27 8.98
CA GLY A 23 -9.28 -5.08 9.32
C GLY A 23 -9.80 -3.69 8.94
N ALA A 24 -8.98 -2.65 9.12
CA ALA A 24 -9.41 -1.26 9.02
C ALA A 24 -8.86 -0.50 7.80
N VAL A 25 -7.61 -0.74 7.40
CA VAL A 25 -6.89 0.11 6.45
C VAL A 25 -6.81 -0.54 5.06
N PRO A 26 -7.10 0.19 3.96
CA PRO A 26 -7.04 -0.36 2.60
C PRO A 26 -5.70 -1.03 2.26
N ALA A 27 -4.57 -0.42 2.61
CA ALA A 27 -3.25 -1.00 2.37
C ALA A 27 -3.06 -2.36 3.05
N GLY A 28 -3.58 -2.51 4.27
CA GLY A 28 -3.59 -3.78 5.00
C GLY A 28 -4.47 -4.83 4.32
N ARG A 29 -5.68 -4.42 3.89
CA ARG A 29 -6.60 -5.30 3.16
C ARG A 29 -5.98 -5.84 1.87
N TYR A 30 -5.33 -4.99 1.07
CA TYR A 30 -4.62 -5.41 -0.14
C TYR A 30 -3.45 -6.34 0.18
N GLY A 31 -2.65 -6.01 1.20
CA GLY A 31 -1.54 -6.85 1.65
C GLY A 31 -2.00 -8.24 2.09
N ARG A 32 -3.05 -8.33 2.91
CA ARG A 32 -3.66 -9.60 3.31
C ARG A 32 -4.21 -10.37 2.11
N ALA A 33 -4.95 -9.71 1.21
CA ALA A 33 -5.49 -10.35 0.01
C ALA A 33 -4.39 -10.97 -0.85
N ALA A 34 -3.28 -10.24 -1.07
CA ALA A 34 -2.12 -10.73 -1.80
C ALA A 34 -1.50 -11.97 -1.14
N LEU A 35 -1.26 -11.92 0.18
CA LEU A 35 -0.68 -13.04 0.92
C LEU A 35 -1.60 -14.27 0.98
N VAL A 36 -2.93 -14.06 1.02
CA VAL A 36 -3.93 -15.15 0.95
C VAL A 36 -3.91 -15.78 -0.43
N SER A 37 -3.97 -14.97 -1.50
CA SER A 37 -3.91 -15.45 -2.89
C SER A 37 -2.63 -16.24 -3.18
N LEU A 38 -1.52 -15.81 -2.59
CA LEU A 38 -0.22 -16.48 -2.70
C LEU A 38 -0.07 -17.69 -1.76
N GLY A 39 -1.03 -17.97 -0.88
CA GLY A 39 -1.04 -19.13 0.01
C GLY A 39 -0.09 -19.05 1.20
N VAL A 40 0.37 -17.84 1.58
CA VAL A 40 1.39 -17.65 2.62
C VAL A 40 0.87 -16.95 3.87
N TRP A 41 -0.35 -16.40 3.84
CA TRP A 41 -0.93 -15.62 4.93
C TRP A 41 -0.86 -16.32 6.29
N ASN A 42 -1.28 -17.58 6.38
CA ASN A 42 -1.35 -18.29 7.66
C ASN A 42 0.03 -18.42 8.34
N ALA A 43 1.09 -18.57 7.55
CA ALA A 43 2.46 -18.67 8.07
C ALA A 43 3.02 -17.33 8.56
N VAL A 44 2.54 -16.20 8.02
CA VAL A 44 3.05 -14.86 8.36
C VAL A 44 2.15 -14.07 9.29
N ALA A 45 0.86 -14.38 9.36
CA ALA A 45 -0.11 -13.64 10.18
C ALA A 45 0.32 -13.46 11.64
N PRO A 46 0.88 -14.48 12.34
CA PRO A 46 1.37 -14.31 13.71
C PRO A 46 2.57 -13.35 13.85
N LYS A 47 3.27 -13.07 12.74
CA LYS A 47 4.44 -12.18 12.69
C LYS A 47 4.06 -10.76 12.24
N VAL A 48 2.80 -10.50 11.89
CA VAL A 48 2.34 -9.18 11.45
C VAL A 48 2.28 -8.22 12.64
N VAL A 49 2.88 -7.04 12.49
CA VAL A 49 2.63 -5.89 13.36
C VAL A 49 1.66 -4.97 12.64
N HIS A 50 0.49 -4.77 13.25
CA HIS A 50 -0.56 -3.91 12.73
C HIS A 50 -0.25 -2.45 13.03
N ALA A 51 -0.13 -1.66 11.97
CA ALA A 51 0.04 -0.22 12.05
C ALA A 51 -1.28 0.51 11.72
N GLU A 52 -1.49 1.66 12.34
CA GLU A 52 -2.67 2.52 12.11
C GLU A 52 -2.79 3.03 10.67
N ASN A 53 -1.69 3.12 9.93
CA ASN A 53 -1.65 3.53 8.53
C ASN A 53 -0.37 3.03 7.83
N VAL A 54 -0.31 3.22 6.51
CA VAL A 54 0.81 2.75 5.68
C VAL A 54 2.15 3.42 6.01
N ARG A 55 2.13 4.70 6.43
CA ARG A 55 3.35 5.43 6.81
C ARG A 55 3.91 4.94 8.14
N ALA A 56 3.05 4.64 9.11
CA ALA A 56 3.45 4.02 10.38
C ALA A 56 4.08 2.64 10.15
N ALA A 57 3.51 1.81 9.27
CA ALA A 57 4.13 0.54 8.88
C ALA A 57 5.52 0.73 8.27
N LEU A 58 5.69 1.74 7.40
CA LEU A 58 6.97 2.01 6.75
C LEU A 58 8.02 2.54 7.73
N ALA A 59 7.61 3.33 8.72
CA ALA A 59 8.49 3.84 9.77
C ALA A 59 9.10 2.71 10.61
N LEU A 60 8.33 1.64 10.92
CA LEU A 60 8.85 0.44 11.60
C LEU A 60 9.98 -0.22 10.80
N VAL A 61 9.85 -0.27 9.48
CA VAL A 61 10.88 -0.83 8.59
C VAL A 61 12.10 0.08 8.55
N ALA A 62 11.90 1.39 8.39
CA ALA A 62 12.98 2.36 8.33
C ALA A 62 13.83 2.40 9.61
N ARG A 63 13.21 2.15 10.78
CA ARG A 63 13.91 2.04 12.07
C ARG A 63 14.48 0.64 12.35
N GLY A 64 14.25 -0.32 11.47
CA GLY A 64 14.72 -1.71 11.64
C GLY A 64 13.94 -2.52 12.69
N GLU A 65 12.83 -2.00 13.20
CA GLU A 65 11.93 -2.67 14.16
C GLU A 65 11.11 -3.79 13.47
N ALA A 66 10.91 -3.69 12.15
CA ALA A 66 10.37 -4.76 11.31
C ALA A 66 11.36 -5.11 10.19
N ALA A 67 11.49 -6.40 9.85
CA ALA A 67 12.41 -6.83 8.79
C ALA A 67 11.93 -6.47 7.39
N ALA A 68 10.62 -6.40 7.21
CA ALA A 68 9.98 -6.03 5.97
C ALA A 68 8.64 -5.36 6.26
N GLY A 69 8.10 -4.67 5.26
CA GLY A 69 6.76 -4.10 5.33
C GLY A 69 6.01 -4.24 4.02
N ILE A 70 4.68 -4.23 4.10
CA ILE A 70 3.78 -4.22 2.95
C ILE A 70 3.13 -2.84 2.85
N VAL A 71 3.47 -2.11 1.80
CA VAL A 71 3.09 -0.71 1.56
C VAL A 71 2.79 -0.49 0.07
N TYR A 72 2.28 0.69 -0.29
CA TYR A 72 2.20 1.07 -1.70
C TYR A 72 3.58 1.46 -2.24
N ALA A 73 3.78 1.25 -3.55
CA ALA A 73 5.02 1.61 -4.22
C ALA A 73 5.33 3.12 -4.13
N THR A 74 4.30 3.96 -4.10
CA THR A 74 4.41 5.41 -3.94
C THR A 74 4.94 5.80 -2.55
N ASP A 75 4.48 5.14 -1.48
CA ASP A 75 4.96 5.37 -0.12
C ASP A 75 6.43 4.96 0.04
N ALA A 76 6.81 3.81 -0.52
CA ALA A 76 8.19 3.34 -0.53
C ALA A 76 9.12 4.31 -1.28
N ARG A 77 8.67 4.89 -2.40
CA ARG A 77 9.43 5.91 -3.15
C ARG A 77 9.58 7.22 -2.37
N ALA A 78 8.60 7.58 -1.55
CA ALA A 78 8.60 8.82 -0.78
C ALA A 78 9.47 8.74 0.49
N THR A 79 9.97 7.56 0.87
CA THR A 79 10.64 7.34 2.15
C THR A 79 12.10 6.94 1.97
N ARG A 80 13.00 7.62 2.68
CA ARG A 80 14.43 7.25 2.73
C ARG A 80 14.65 6.10 3.72
N GLY A 81 15.73 5.35 3.55
CA GLY A 81 16.11 4.26 4.46
C GLY A 81 15.34 2.96 4.25
N VAL A 82 14.56 2.86 3.18
CA VAL A 82 13.87 1.64 2.75
C VAL A 82 14.14 1.36 1.29
N ARG A 83 13.97 0.11 0.87
CA ARG A 83 14.06 -0.31 -0.54
C ARG A 83 12.97 -1.30 -0.88
N VAL A 84 12.49 -1.27 -2.12
CA VAL A 84 11.54 -2.26 -2.62
C VAL A 84 12.29 -3.58 -2.85
N VAL A 85 11.87 -4.65 -2.17
CA VAL A 85 12.46 -6.00 -2.29
C VAL A 85 11.63 -6.94 -3.16
N GLY A 86 10.42 -6.53 -3.52
CA GLY A 86 9.52 -7.26 -4.41
C GLY A 86 8.21 -6.51 -4.59
N VAL A 87 7.49 -6.85 -5.66
CA VAL A 87 6.17 -6.31 -5.99
C VAL A 87 5.18 -7.46 -6.04
N PHE A 88 4.02 -7.30 -5.41
CA PHE A 88 2.96 -8.30 -5.51
C PHE A 88 2.41 -8.36 -6.94
N PRO A 89 2.18 -9.56 -7.51
CA PRO A 89 1.56 -9.67 -8.82
C PRO A 89 0.15 -9.05 -8.82
N SER A 90 -0.21 -8.33 -9.87
CA SER A 90 -1.47 -7.57 -9.95
C SER A 90 -2.74 -8.41 -9.77
N GLY A 91 -2.71 -9.69 -10.10
CA GLY A 91 -3.83 -10.63 -9.90
C GLY A 91 -3.97 -11.19 -8.48
N THR A 92 -3.10 -10.80 -7.54
CA THR A 92 -3.13 -11.34 -6.16
C THR A 92 -3.96 -10.50 -5.20
N HIS A 93 -4.33 -9.29 -5.57
CA HIS A 93 -5.17 -8.41 -4.79
C HIS A 93 -6.13 -7.64 -5.71
N PRO A 94 -7.25 -7.11 -5.20
CA PRO A 94 -8.10 -6.24 -6.00
C PRO A 94 -7.31 -5.01 -6.52
N PRO A 95 -7.72 -4.41 -7.66
CA PRO A 95 -7.10 -3.19 -8.15
C PRO A 95 -7.10 -2.09 -7.09
N ILE A 96 -5.95 -1.42 -6.93
CA ILE A 96 -5.82 -0.26 -6.04
C ILE A 96 -6.28 0.96 -6.82
N THR A 97 -7.41 1.55 -6.40
CA THR A 97 -8.05 2.69 -7.06
C THR A 97 -8.31 3.81 -6.06
N TYR A 98 -8.07 5.05 -6.46
CA TYR A 98 -8.29 6.25 -5.64
C TYR A 98 -9.43 7.08 -6.27
N PRO A 99 -10.70 6.81 -5.92
CA PRO A 99 -11.81 7.57 -6.45
C PRO A 99 -11.80 9.00 -5.90
N VAL A 100 -12.19 9.96 -6.75
CA VAL A 100 -12.43 11.35 -6.36
C VAL A 100 -13.89 11.68 -6.65
N ALA A 101 -14.60 12.17 -5.63
CA ALA A 101 -16.00 12.55 -5.71
C ALA A 101 -16.23 13.86 -4.97
N LEU A 102 -17.26 14.61 -5.38
CA LEU A 102 -17.77 15.73 -4.60
C LEU A 102 -18.59 15.20 -3.42
N LEU A 103 -18.47 15.86 -2.28
CA LEU A 103 -19.39 15.64 -1.17
C LEU A 103 -20.76 16.24 -1.52
N GLN A 104 -21.84 15.57 -1.11
CA GLN A 104 -23.21 16.08 -1.31
C GLN A 104 -23.42 17.44 -0.63
N THR A 105 -22.67 17.71 0.43
CA THR A 105 -22.71 18.96 1.22
C THR A 105 -21.66 19.98 0.78
N ALA A 106 -20.98 19.77 -0.35
CA ALA A 106 -19.97 20.71 -0.83
C ALA A 106 -20.60 22.05 -1.21
N THR A 107 -20.24 23.12 -0.50
CA THR A 107 -20.73 24.49 -0.72
C THR A 107 -19.72 25.40 -1.41
N SER A 108 -18.45 24.99 -1.49
CA SER A 108 -17.40 25.77 -2.14
C SER A 108 -17.60 25.81 -3.65
N ALA A 109 -17.56 27.02 -4.22
CA ALA A 109 -17.60 27.24 -5.67
C ALA A 109 -16.42 26.56 -6.39
N ASP A 110 -15.30 26.33 -5.69
CA ASP A 110 -14.09 25.70 -6.24
C ASP A 110 -14.15 24.17 -6.26
N ALA A 111 -15.15 23.55 -5.62
CA ALA A 111 -15.20 22.10 -5.44
C ALA A 111 -15.20 21.33 -6.79
N GLU A 112 -16.09 21.68 -7.71
CA GLU A 112 -16.15 21.05 -9.03
C GLU A 112 -14.97 21.49 -9.95
N PRO A 113 -14.58 22.78 -10.03
CA PRO A 113 -13.34 23.17 -10.71
C PRO A 113 -12.12 22.37 -10.26
N PHE A 114 -11.92 22.19 -8.96
CA PHE A 114 -10.80 21.43 -8.42
C PHE A 114 -10.91 19.94 -8.77
N ARG A 115 -12.09 19.33 -8.64
CA ARG A 115 -12.32 17.95 -9.08
C ARG A 115 -11.98 17.77 -10.55
N ARG A 116 -12.42 18.69 -11.44
CA ARG A 116 -12.09 18.66 -12.88
C ARG A 116 -10.60 18.79 -13.13
N PHE A 117 -9.91 19.65 -12.38
CA PHE A 117 -8.46 19.78 -12.46
C PHE A 117 -7.77 18.45 -12.09
N LEU A 118 -8.15 17.81 -10.99
CA LEU A 118 -7.56 16.53 -10.55
C LEU A 118 -7.67 15.43 -11.61
N ILE A 119 -8.78 15.37 -12.36
CA ILE A 119 -9.01 14.36 -13.41
C ILE A 119 -8.55 14.81 -14.82
N SER A 120 -8.09 16.05 -14.97
CA SER A 120 -7.57 16.59 -16.23
C SER A 120 -6.23 15.95 -16.62
N ARG A 121 -5.77 16.21 -17.85
CA ARG A 121 -4.44 15.78 -18.32
C ARG A 121 -3.31 16.30 -17.40
N GLU A 122 -3.42 17.54 -16.93
CA GLU A 122 -2.42 18.15 -16.06
C GLU A 122 -2.39 17.50 -14.68
N GLY A 123 -3.55 17.34 -14.03
CA GLY A 123 -3.67 16.65 -12.75
C GLY A 123 -3.16 15.21 -12.83
N LYS A 124 -3.54 14.47 -13.87
CA LYS A 124 -3.05 13.11 -14.15
C LYS A 124 -1.52 13.07 -14.32
N ALA A 125 -0.91 14.07 -14.95
CA ALA A 125 0.54 14.16 -15.09
C ALA A 125 1.26 14.39 -13.76
N ILE A 126 0.66 15.19 -12.86
CA ILE A 126 1.18 15.38 -11.49
C ILE A 126 1.15 14.05 -10.73
N PHE A 127 0.03 13.34 -10.76
CA PHE A 127 -0.10 12.02 -10.14
C PHE A 127 0.92 11.01 -10.66
N ALA A 128 1.13 10.97 -11.99
CA ALA A 128 2.12 10.10 -12.62
C ALA A 128 3.55 10.37 -12.16
N ARG A 129 3.93 11.64 -11.96
CA ARG A 129 5.25 12.02 -11.43
C ARG A 129 5.52 11.45 -10.03
N TYR A 130 4.47 11.30 -9.22
CA TYR A 130 4.57 10.70 -7.88
C TYR A 130 4.33 9.17 -7.88
N GLY A 131 4.19 8.55 -9.06
CA GLY A 131 4.09 7.09 -9.21
C GLY A 131 2.67 6.53 -9.13
N PHE A 132 1.65 7.38 -9.20
CA PHE A 132 0.25 6.93 -9.33
C PHE A 132 -0.08 6.63 -10.79
N ALA A 133 -0.77 5.52 -11.04
CA ALA A 133 -1.30 5.22 -12.37
C ALA A 133 -2.54 6.07 -12.64
N ALA A 134 -2.45 6.96 -13.61
CA ALA A 134 -3.60 7.70 -14.13
C ALA A 134 -4.40 6.78 -15.06
N ARG A 135 -5.43 6.13 -14.53
CA ARG A 135 -6.45 5.44 -15.34
C ARG A 135 -7.58 6.45 -15.54
#